data_AF-A0A7S2X0P9-F1
#
_entry.id   AF-A0A7S2X0P9-F1
#
_cell.length_a   1.000
_cell.length_b   1.000
_cell.length_c   1.000
_cell.angle_alpha   90.00
_cell.angle_beta   90.00
_cell.angle_gamma   90.00
#
_symmetry.space_group_name_H-M   'P 1'
#
loop_
_entity.id
_entity.type
_entity.pdbx_description
1 polymer ?
#
loop_
_entity_poly.entity_id
_entity_poly.type
_entity_poly.pdbx_seq_one_letter_code
_entity_poly.pdbx_strand_id
1 'polypeptide(L)'
;RVCEVEYNANYEGELLSEGKVPFAESEGECCSLCRSTAGCNTWVYCGEKTGCGAPYYEYGQCYLKKQDYPENRKAYERGDGVYWTSGIVRESGYQITKKSYSDGAGGEMGREVL
;
A
#
# COMPACT_ATOMS: atom_id res chain seq x y z
N ARG A 1 5.56 9.12 14.77
CA ARG A 1 4.86 8.86 13.50
C ARG A 1 4.45 7.39 13.41
N VAL A 2 3.26 7.12 12.90
CA VAL A 2 2.67 5.80 12.63
C VAL A 2 2.20 5.76 11.18
N CYS A 3 1.92 4.59 10.62
CA CYS A 3 1.31 4.49 9.31
C CYS A 3 -0.15 4.05 9.41
N GLU A 4 -1.04 4.80 8.78
CA GLU A 4 -2.35 4.28 8.42
C GLU A 4 -2.18 3.37 7.21
N VAL A 5 -2.71 2.15 7.28
CA VAL A 5 -2.60 1.13 6.24
C VAL A 5 -3.96 0.89 5.61
N GLU A 6 -4.01 0.84 4.27
CA GLU A 6 -5.16 0.42 3.48
C GLU A 6 -4.72 -0.71 2.55
N TYR A 7 -5.34 -1.89 2.69
CA TYR A 7 -5.15 -3.02 1.78
C TYR A 7 -5.94 -2.79 0.49
N ASN A 8 -5.52 -3.48 -0.58
CA ASN A 8 -6.17 -3.42 -1.89
C ASN A 8 -6.30 -2.00 -2.45
N ALA A 9 -5.24 -1.20 -2.31
CA ALA A 9 -5.19 0.18 -2.78
C ALA A 9 -3.80 0.51 -3.33
N ASN A 10 -3.77 1.25 -4.44
CA ASN A 10 -2.56 1.81 -5.05
C ASN A 10 -2.63 3.34 -4.96
N TYR A 11 -2.14 3.92 -3.85
CA TYR A 11 -2.19 5.36 -3.64
C TYR A 11 -1.40 6.14 -4.69
N GLU A 12 -1.96 7.26 -5.13
CA GLU A 12 -1.30 8.22 -6.00
C GLU A 12 -0.10 8.88 -5.30
N GLY A 13 0.68 9.65 -6.06
CA GLY A 13 1.73 10.51 -5.52
C GLY A 13 2.95 10.59 -6.42
N GLU A 14 3.75 11.62 -6.20
CA GLU A 14 5.06 11.77 -6.81
C GLU A 14 6.00 10.70 -6.26
N LEU A 15 6.64 9.92 -7.13
CA LEU A 15 7.61 8.90 -6.74
C LEU A 15 8.92 9.57 -6.31
N LEU A 16 9.39 9.26 -5.11
CA LEU A 16 10.60 9.86 -4.54
C LEU A 16 11.89 9.10 -4.87
N SER A 17 11.79 7.91 -5.44
CA SER A 17 12.91 6.97 -5.52
C SER A 17 13.77 7.07 -6.78
N GLU A 18 13.72 8.15 -7.57
CA GLU A 18 14.52 8.38 -8.79
C GLU A 18 14.76 7.12 -9.67
N GLY A 19 13.73 6.28 -9.84
CA GLY A 19 13.80 5.05 -10.64
C GLY A 19 14.40 3.81 -9.94
N LYS A 20 14.90 3.92 -8.70
CA LYS A 20 15.34 2.78 -7.87
C LYS A 20 14.35 2.50 -6.77
N VAL A 21 13.33 1.71 -7.09
CA VAL A 21 12.30 1.30 -6.12
C VAL A 21 12.94 0.38 -5.07
N PRO A 22 12.93 0.72 -3.77
CA PRO A 22 13.45 -0.16 -2.73
C PRO A 22 12.55 -1.38 -2.55
N PHE A 23 13.11 -2.43 -1.96
CA PHE A 23 12.38 -3.60 -1.51
C PHE A 23 12.19 -3.57 0.00
N ALA A 24 11.11 -4.17 0.47
CA ALA A 24 10.78 -4.37 1.88
C ALA A 24 10.25 -5.80 2.07
N GLU A 25 10.50 -6.39 3.24
CA GLU A 25 10.01 -7.73 3.58
C GLU A 25 8.54 -7.72 4.02
N SER A 26 8.00 -6.56 4.38
CA SER A 26 6.61 -6.37 4.81
C SER A 26 6.09 -4.94 4.58
N GLU A 27 4.78 -4.73 4.71
CA GLU A 27 4.17 -3.40 4.68
C GLU A 27 4.66 -2.53 5.85
N GLY A 28 4.96 -3.13 7.00
CA GLY A 28 5.51 -2.44 8.17
C GLY A 28 6.93 -1.93 7.94
N GLU A 29 7.73 -2.66 7.18
CA GLU A 29 9.06 -2.22 6.76
C GLU A 29 8.96 -1.14 5.68
N CYS A 30 8.05 -1.27 4.71
CA CYS A 30 7.81 -0.22 3.71
C CYS A 30 7.35 1.11 4.36
N CYS A 31 6.48 1.03 5.38
CA CYS A 31 6.16 2.15 6.25
C CYS A 31 7.40 2.75 6.93
N SER A 32 8.29 1.90 7.45
CA SER A 32 9.51 2.34 8.13
C SER A 32 10.48 3.05 7.18
N LEU A 33 10.62 2.55 5.94
CA LEU A 33 11.37 3.20 4.87
C LEU A 33 10.79 4.57 4.49
N CYS A 34 9.46 4.69 4.38
CA CYS A 34 8.85 5.99 4.14
C CYS A 34 9.12 6.95 5.30
N ARG A 35 9.00 6.50 6.55
CA ARG A 35 9.28 7.33 7.73
C ARG A 35 10.72 7.84 7.80
N SER A 36 11.69 7.09 7.28
CA SER A 36 13.10 7.49 7.23
C SER A 36 13.46 8.31 5.98
N THR A 37 12.56 8.39 5.00
CA THR A 37 12.80 9.08 3.72
C THR A 37 12.27 10.51 3.77
N ALA A 38 13.15 11.49 3.52
CA ALA A 38 12.78 12.89 3.50
C ALA A 38 11.69 13.16 2.45
N GLY A 39 10.61 13.85 2.85
CA GLY A 39 9.49 14.18 1.98
C GLY A 39 8.48 13.04 1.75
N CYS A 40 8.78 11.81 2.17
CA CYS A 40 7.83 10.72 2.05
C CYS A 40 6.70 10.85 3.07
N ASN A 41 5.46 10.81 2.57
CA ASN A 41 4.27 10.81 3.41
C ASN A 41 3.26 9.72 3.00
N THR A 42 3.51 9.04 1.89
CA THR A 42 2.65 8.03 1.28
C THR A 42 3.53 6.91 0.76
N TRP A 43 3.09 5.66 0.88
CA TRP A 43 3.83 4.50 0.37
C TRP A 43 2.87 3.46 -0.22
N VAL A 44 3.38 2.67 -1.17
CA VAL A 44 2.67 1.53 -1.77
C VAL A 44 3.61 0.33 -1.77
N TYR A 45 3.16 -0.80 -1.23
CA TYR A 45 3.90 -2.04 -1.07
C TYR A 45 3.27 -3.14 -1.90
N CYS A 46 4.08 -3.92 -2.62
CA CYS A 46 3.62 -5.13 -3.28
C CYS A 46 3.80 -6.35 -2.36
N GLY A 47 2.70 -6.81 -1.76
CA GLY A 47 2.69 -7.99 -0.89
C GLY A 47 2.32 -9.31 -1.58
N GLU A 48 2.01 -9.29 -2.88
CA GLU A 48 1.60 -10.48 -3.63
C GLU A 48 2.81 -11.16 -4.30
N LYS A 49 2.99 -12.47 -4.04
CA LYS A 49 4.13 -13.25 -4.52
C LYS A 49 4.13 -13.42 -6.02
N THR A 50 2.95 -13.49 -6.63
CA THR A 50 2.82 -13.47 -8.09
C THR A 50 2.92 -12.05 -8.67
N GLY A 51 3.36 -11.07 -7.88
CA GLY A 51 3.50 -9.67 -8.26
C GLY A 51 2.17 -8.93 -8.29
N CYS A 52 2.24 -7.61 -8.21
CA CYS A 52 1.08 -6.72 -8.20
C CYS A 52 0.70 -6.28 -9.63
N GLY A 53 0.75 -7.23 -10.56
CA GLY A 53 0.74 -7.00 -12.01
C GLY A 53 2.04 -7.50 -12.68
N ALA A 54 2.50 -8.70 -12.30
CA ALA A 54 3.68 -9.33 -12.90
C ALA A 54 3.60 -9.36 -14.44
N PRO A 55 4.75 -9.30 -15.14
CA PRO A 55 6.12 -9.36 -14.59
C PRO A 55 6.69 -8.00 -14.17
N TYR A 56 5.93 -6.91 -14.27
CA TYR A 56 6.47 -5.55 -14.15
C TYR A 56 6.64 -5.09 -12.70
N TYR A 57 5.87 -5.68 -11.79
CA TYR A 57 5.84 -5.34 -10.38
C TYR A 57 6.16 -6.57 -9.54
N GLU A 58 7.30 -6.52 -8.87
CA GLU A 58 7.85 -7.64 -8.12
C GLU A 58 7.37 -7.62 -6.67
N TYR A 59 7.20 -8.81 -6.11
CA TYR A 59 6.96 -8.99 -4.68
C TYR A 59 8.03 -8.25 -3.87
N GLY A 60 7.59 -7.52 -2.86
CA GLY A 60 8.46 -6.76 -1.96
C GLY A 60 8.75 -5.33 -2.41
N GLN A 61 8.44 -4.94 -3.66
CA GLN A 61 8.66 -3.56 -4.10
C GLN A 61 7.88 -2.56 -3.24
N CYS A 62 8.56 -1.49 -2.83
CA CYS A 62 8.06 -0.45 -1.94
C CYS A 62 8.23 0.92 -2.61
N TYR A 63 7.13 1.48 -3.09
CA TYR A 63 7.08 2.77 -3.76
C TYR A 63 6.88 3.89 -2.73
N LEU A 64 7.94 4.64 -2.48
CA LEU A 64 7.94 5.78 -1.56
C LEU A 64 7.48 7.03 -2.31
N LYS A 65 6.43 7.68 -1.81
CA LYS A 65 5.74 8.76 -2.52
C LYS A 65 5.50 9.99 -1.66
N LYS A 66 5.28 11.11 -2.34
CA LYS A 66 4.76 12.35 -1.76
C LYS A 66 3.41 12.70 -2.38
N GLN A 67 2.42 12.95 -1.53
CA GLN A 67 1.15 13.58 -1.89
C GLN A 67 1.05 14.95 -1.22
N ASP A 68 0.43 15.93 -1.88
CA ASP A 68 0.17 17.24 -1.25
C ASP A 68 -0.89 17.14 -0.15
N TYR A 69 -1.89 16.27 -0.36
CA TYR A 69 -3.06 16.08 0.52
C TYR A 69 -3.30 14.58 0.78
N PRO A 70 -2.41 13.91 1.53
CA PRO A 70 -2.49 12.47 1.74
C PRO A 70 -3.78 12.03 2.46
N GLU A 71 -4.40 12.91 3.26
CA GLU A 71 -5.67 12.66 3.93
C GLU A 71 -6.83 12.33 2.98
N ASN A 72 -6.75 12.75 1.71
CA ASN A 72 -7.75 12.46 0.69
C ASN A 72 -7.65 11.03 0.15
N ARG A 73 -6.56 10.31 0.44
CA ARG A 73 -6.35 8.90 0.03
C ARG A 73 -6.60 8.68 -1.46
N LYS A 74 -6.14 9.61 -2.30
CA LYS A 74 -6.25 9.46 -3.75
C LYS A 74 -5.47 8.22 -4.18
N ALA A 75 -6.07 7.43 -5.06
CA ALA A 75 -5.56 6.15 -5.48
C ALA A 75 -5.83 5.97 -6.97
N TYR A 76 -4.85 5.42 -7.70
CA TYR A 76 -5.04 5.00 -9.08
C TYR A 76 -6.02 3.82 -9.15
N GLU A 77 -5.96 2.92 -8.17
CA GLU A 77 -6.76 1.70 -8.09
C GLU A 77 -7.13 1.41 -6.63
N ARG A 78 -8.33 0.86 -6.41
CA ARG A 78 -8.83 0.45 -5.08
C ARG A 78 -9.89 -0.65 -5.21
N GLY A 79 -9.89 -1.61 -4.28
CA GLY A 79 -10.94 -2.63 -4.14
C GLY A 79 -10.55 -4.00 -4.68
N ASP A 80 -11.54 -4.83 -4.96
CA ASP A 80 -11.34 -6.22 -5.37
C ASP A 80 -10.43 -6.34 -6.61
N GLY A 81 -9.51 -7.31 -6.58
CA GLY A 81 -8.52 -7.53 -7.64
C GLY A 81 -7.32 -6.58 -7.61
N VAL A 82 -7.26 -5.64 -6.66
CA VAL A 82 -6.07 -4.79 -6.44
C VAL A 82 -5.18 -5.45 -5.38
N TYR A 83 -3.94 -5.78 -5.73
CA TYR A 83 -3.03 -6.53 -4.85
C TYR A 83 -2.02 -5.64 -4.08
N TRP A 84 -2.13 -4.33 -4.25
CA TRP A 84 -1.29 -3.35 -3.59
C TRP A 84 -1.76 -3.08 -2.16
N THR A 85 -0.81 -2.91 -1.24
CA THR A 85 -1.06 -2.37 0.11
C THR A 85 -0.50 -0.97 0.18
N SER A 86 -1.30 0.02 0.54
CA SER A 86 -0.85 1.40 0.65
C SER A 86 -0.86 1.90 2.09
N GLY A 87 -0.14 2.98 2.35
CA GLY A 87 -0.27 3.68 3.60
C GLY A 87 0.17 5.13 3.58
N ILE A 88 -0.22 5.84 4.64
CA ILE A 88 0.10 7.25 4.87
C ILE A 88 0.82 7.37 6.20
N VAL A 89 1.94 8.10 6.20
CA VAL A 89 2.67 8.44 7.42
C VAL A 89 1.92 9.56 8.15
N ARG A 90 1.54 9.32 9.40
CA ARG A 90 0.85 10.27 10.28
C ARG A 90 1.66 10.50 11.56
N GLU A 91 1.38 11.60 12.25
CA GLU A 91 1.88 11.79 13.62
C GLU A 91 1.24 10.79 14.59
N SER A 92 2.00 10.40 15.62
CA SER A 92 1.53 9.44 16.62
C SER A 92 0.38 10.08 17.43
N GLY A 93 -0.83 9.54 17.33
CA GLY A 93 -2.05 10.14 17.92
C GLY A 93 -3.20 10.29 16.91
N TYR A 94 -2.92 10.15 15.60
CA TYR A 94 -3.97 9.97 14.61
C TYR A 94 -4.60 8.58 14.79
N GLN A 95 -5.90 8.52 15.11
CA GLN A 95 -6.60 7.24 15.25
C GLN A 95 -6.59 6.53 13.90
N ILE A 96 -6.07 5.30 13.87
CA ILE A 96 -6.25 4.36 12.76
C ILE A 96 -7.75 4.10 12.69
N THR A 97 -8.50 4.89 11.92
CA THR A 97 -9.81 4.46 11.48
C THR A 97 -9.56 3.28 10.57
N LYS A 98 -9.65 2.05 11.09
CA LYS A 98 -9.96 0.88 10.27
C LYS A 98 -11.29 1.20 9.60
N LYS A 99 -11.26 1.83 8.43
CA LYS A 99 -12.34 1.66 7.48
C LYS A 99 -12.11 0.29 6.90
N SER A 100 -12.71 -0.71 7.53
CA SER A 100 -13.09 -1.93 6.83
C SER A 100 -13.92 -1.48 5.63
N TYR A 101 -13.28 -1.37 4.47
CA TYR A 101 -14.05 -1.47 3.24
C TYR A 101 -14.66 -2.87 3.26
N SER A 102 -15.98 -2.84 3.24
CA SER A 102 -16.91 -3.91 3.58
C SER A 102 -16.63 -5.20 2.81
N ASP A 103 -16.69 -6.32 3.53
CA ASP A 103 -17.22 -7.58 2.98
C ASP A 103 -18.48 -7.25 2.18
N GLY A 104 -18.50 -7.53 0.87
CA GLY A 104 -19.67 -7.13 0.09
C GLY A 104 -19.71 -7.37 -1.42
N ALA A 105 -19.27 -8.53 -1.91
CA ALA A 105 -19.94 -9.20 -3.04
C ALA A 105 -19.68 -10.71 -2.96
N GLY A 106 -20.67 -11.45 -2.48
CA GLY A 106 -20.62 -12.89 -2.38
C GLY A 106 -20.48 -13.59 -3.73
N GLY A 107 -19.75 -14.69 -3.71
CA GLY A 107 -19.70 -15.69 -4.76
C GLY A 107 -18.86 -16.85 -4.24
N GLU A 108 -19.55 -17.83 -3.66
CA GLU A 108 -18.95 -19.09 -3.22
C GLU A 108 -18.01 -19.66 -4.28
N MET A 109 -16.74 -19.88 -3.93
CA MET A 109 -15.97 -20.99 -4.46
C MET A 109 -15.11 -21.54 -3.32
N GLY A 110 -15.69 -22.45 -2.55
CA GLY A 110 -14.88 -23.46 -1.90
C GLY A 110 -14.07 -24.20 -2.97
N ARG A 111 -12.75 -24.24 -2.81
CA ARG A 111 -12.01 -25.41 -3.24
C ARG A 111 -11.70 -26.20 -1.99
N GLU A 112 -12.50 -27.24 -1.80
CA GLU A 112 -12.06 -28.41 -1.06
C GLU A 112 -10.70 -28.83 -1.59
N VAL A 113 -9.78 -28.99 -0.64
CA VAL A 113 -8.53 -29.70 -0.85
C VAL A 113 -8.93 -31.18 -0.91
N LEU A 114 -8.97 -31.73 -2.13
CA LEU A 114 -8.76 -33.15 -2.35
C LEU A 114 -7.25 -33.40 -2.45
#